data_AF-A0A6B3IKT1-F1
#
_entry.id   AF-A0A6B3IKT1-F1
#
_cell.length_a   1.000
_cell.length_b   1.000
_cell.length_c   1.000
_cell.angle_alpha   90.00
_cell.angle_beta   90.00
_cell.angle_gamma   90.00
#
_symmetry.space_group_name_H-M   'P 1'
#
loop_
_entity.id
_entity.type
_entity.pdbx_description
1 polymer ?
#
loop_
_entity_poly.entity_id
_entity_poly.type
_entity_poly.pdbx_seq_one_letter_code
_entity_poly.pdbx_strand_id
1 'polypeptide(L)'
;AQQTPASLAAHVVAEVVARTGIDPDRVDEVILGHAYPSSEAPAIGRVAALDAGLPTTVTGSQIDRRCGSGLQAVLDAAMQIRTGFSEVVIAGG
;
A
#
# COMPACT_ATOMS: atom_id res chain seq x y z
N ALA A 1 4.50 -21.31 8.34
CA ALA A 1 4.28 -20.94 6.93
C ALA A 1 5.34 -19.91 6.54
N GLN A 2 5.91 -19.99 5.34
CA GLN A 2 6.93 -19.04 4.89
C GLN A 2 6.26 -17.67 4.65
N GLN A 3 6.72 -16.64 5.36
CA GLN A 3 6.17 -15.29 5.21
C GLN A 3 6.75 -14.66 3.93
N THR A 4 5.87 -14.36 2.96
CA THR A 4 6.24 -13.59 1.76
C THR A 4 6.16 -12.09 2.08
N PRO A 5 6.90 -11.22 1.35
CA PRO A 5 6.76 -9.77 1.51
C PRO A 5 5.31 -9.29 1.36
N ALA A 6 4.58 -9.84 0.39
CA ALA A 6 3.16 -9.52 0.18
C ALA A 6 2.30 -9.92 1.39
N SER A 7 2.52 -11.10 1.99
CA SER A 7 1.76 -11.54 3.17
C SER A 7 2.02 -10.66 4.41
N LEU A 8 3.25 -10.18 4.59
CA LEU A 8 3.58 -9.24 5.66
C LEU A 8 2.92 -7.88 5.42
N ALA A 9 2.97 -7.37 4.18
CA ALA A 9 2.33 -6.13 3.80
C ALA A 9 0.81 -6.19 3.99
N ALA A 10 0.15 -7.26 3.52
CA ALA A 10 -1.28 -7.47 3.68
C ALA A 10 -1.70 -7.49 5.16
N HIS A 11 -0.92 -8.18 6.01
CA HIS A 11 -1.17 -8.21 7.46
C HIS A 11 -1.14 -6.80 8.08
N VAL A 12 -0.13 -5.99 7.72
CA VAL A 12 -0.01 -4.62 8.23
C VAL A 12 -1.12 -3.71 7.67
N VAL A 13 -1.48 -3.83 6.39
CA VAL A 13 -2.58 -3.06 5.79
C VAL A 13 -3.90 -3.37 6.50
N ALA A 14 -4.23 -4.65 6.70
CA ALA A 14 -5.43 -5.06 7.43
C ALA A 14 -5.45 -4.50 8.85
N GLU A 15 -4.32 -4.55 9.55
CA GLU A 15 -4.21 -4.04 10.92
C GLU A 15 -4.32 -2.51 10.99
N VAL A 16 -3.80 -1.77 10.00
CA VAL A 16 -3.98 -0.31 9.91
C VAL A 16 -5.47 0.03 9.77
N VAL A 17 -6.19 -0.65 8.88
CA VAL A 17 -7.64 -0.47 8.72
C VAL A 17 -8.37 -0.78 10.02
N ALA A 18 -8.07 -1.92 10.64
CA ALA A 18 -8.70 -2.34 11.89
C ALA A 18 -8.44 -1.36 13.05
N ARG A 19 -7.20 -0.88 13.21
CA ARG A 19 -6.83 0.07 14.29
C ARG A 19 -7.40 1.46 14.10
N THR A 20 -7.51 1.92 12.85
CA THR A 20 -8.04 3.25 12.54
C THR A 20 -9.57 3.26 12.49
N GLY A 21 -10.20 2.11 12.24
CA GLY A 21 -11.64 2.02 12.01
C GLY A 21 -12.08 2.75 10.75
N ILE A 22 -11.16 3.03 9.81
CA ILE A 22 -11.50 3.69 8.55
C ILE A 22 -12.37 2.77 7.71
N ASP A 23 -13.37 3.36 7.06
CA ASP A 23 -14.16 2.66 6.05
C ASP A 23 -13.24 2.27 4.87
N PRO A 24 -13.10 0.96 4.55
CA PRO A 24 -12.28 0.50 3.43
C PRO A 24 -12.64 1.13 2.09
N ASP A 25 -13.92 1.49 1.88
CA ASP A 25 -14.39 2.10 0.64
C ASP A 25 -13.86 3.53 0.42
N ARG A 26 -13.30 4.15 1.47
CA ARG A 26 -12.69 5.48 1.38
C ARG A 26 -11.24 5.45 0.92
N VAL A 27 -10.57 4.29 0.91
CA VAL A 27 -9.15 4.18 0.54
C VAL A 27 -9.03 4.23 -0.98
N ASP A 28 -8.30 5.21 -1.51
CA ASP A 28 -8.13 5.37 -2.96
C ASP A 28 -6.95 4.54 -3.49
N GLU A 29 -5.85 4.51 -2.73
CA GLU A 29 -4.61 3.87 -3.14
C GLU A 29 -3.81 3.28 -1.96
N VAL A 30 -3.11 2.18 -2.22
CA VAL A 30 -2.06 1.62 -1.37
C VAL A 30 -0.70 1.71 -2.07
N ILE A 31 0.20 2.55 -1.57
CA ILE A 31 1.55 2.78 -2.13
C ILE A 31 2.59 2.11 -1.22
N LEU A 32 3.30 1.10 -1.73
CA LEU A 32 4.32 0.39 -0.95
C LEU A 32 5.70 0.44 -1.61
N GLY A 33 6.70 0.79 -0.81
CA GLY A 33 8.10 0.72 -1.17
C GLY A 33 8.62 -0.72 -1.13
N HIS A 34 9.22 -1.21 -2.22
CA HIS A 34 9.81 -2.55 -2.24
C HIS A 34 11.00 -2.59 -3.20
N ALA A 35 12.20 -2.82 -2.65
CA ALA A 35 13.46 -2.73 -3.41
C ALA A 35 13.79 -3.96 -4.28
N TYR A 36 13.05 -5.06 -4.12
CA TYR A 36 13.29 -6.32 -4.80
C TYR A 36 11.98 -6.96 -5.28
N PRO A 37 11.24 -6.31 -6.19
CA PRO A 37 9.96 -6.81 -6.67
C PRO A 37 10.11 -8.18 -7.36
N SER A 38 9.10 -9.03 -7.16
CA SER A 38 8.99 -10.33 -7.82
C SER A 38 7.79 -10.33 -8.77
N SER A 39 7.78 -11.26 -9.73
CA SER A 39 6.63 -11.45 -10.62
C SER A 39 5.39 -12.01 -9.90
N GLU A 40 5.55 -12.52 -8.67
CA GLU A 40 4.43 -12.97 -7.84
C GLU A 40 3.63 -11.78 -7.26
N ALA A 41 4.31 -10.65 -7.01
CA ALA A 41 3.69 -9.43 -6.51
C ALA A 41 4.25 -8.17 -7.21
N PRO A 42 3.99 -7.99 -8.52
CA PRO A 42 4.61 -6.94 -9.33
C PRO A 42 4.22 -5.52 -8.90
N ALA A 43 2.99 -5.35 -8.40
CA ALA A 43 2.55 -4.14 -7.72
C ALA A 43 2.17 -4.51 -6.27
N ILE A 44 3.17 -4.63 -5.39
CA ILE A 44 2.96 -5.16 -4.04
C ILE A 44 1.91 -4.37 -3.23
N GLY A 45 1.77 -3.06 -3.44
CA GLY A 45 0.68 -2.27 -2.85
C GLY A 45 -0.70 -2.79 -3.23
N ARG A 46 -0.91 -3.14 -4.51
CA ARG A 46 -2.18 -3.69 -4.99
C ARG A 46 -2.42 -5.11 -4.49
N VAL A 47 -1.39 -5.97 -4.51
CA VAL A 47 -1.52 -7.34 -4.01
C VAL A 47 -1.84 -7.33 -2.51
N ALA A 48 -1.10 -6.54 -1.72
CA ALA A 48 -1.33 -6.41 -0.29
C ALA A 48 -2.73 -5.84 0.02
N ALA A 49 -3.22 -4.87 -0.74
CA ALA A 49 -4.58 -4.34 -0.58
C ALA A 49 -5.65 -5.43 -0.74
N LEU A 50 -5.56 -6.22 -1.82
CA LEU A 50 -6.51 -7.30 -2.08
C LEU A 50 -6.42 -8.41 -1.03
N ASP A 51 -5.22 -8.83 -0.67
CA ASP A 51 -4.98 -9.87 0.33
C ASP A 51 -5.42 -9.41 1.74
N ALA A 52 -5.39 -8.11 2.01
CA ALA A 52 -5.91 -7.50 3.24
C ALA A 52 -7.45 -7.35 3.27
N GLY A 53 -8.14 -7.69 2.17
CA GLY A 53 -9.60 -7.60 2.06
C GLY A 53 -10.12 -6.21 1.70
N LEU A 54 -9.26 -5.31 1.20
CA LEU A 54 -9.72 -4.02 0.67
C LEU A 54 -10.55 -4.21 -0.63
N PRO A 55 -11.50 -3.30 -0.91
CA PRO A 55 -12.29 -3.34 -2.12
C PRO A 55 -11.46 -3.38 -3.41
N THR A 56 -12.00 -3.98 -4.47
CA THR A 56 -11.32 -4.03 -5.77
C THR A 56 -11.14 -2.66 -6.42
N THR A 57 -11.88 -1.65 -5.96
CA THR A 57 -11.74 -0.24 -6.36
C THR A 57 -10.46 0.41 -5.85
N VAL A 58 -9.88 -0.08 -4.75
CA VAL A 58 -8.65 0.47 -4.17
C VAL A 58 -7.45 0.17 -5.08
N THR A 59 -6.84 1.20 -5.65
CA THR A 59 -5.66 1.01 -6.51
C THR A 59 -4.41 0.71 -5.67
N GLY A 60 -3.30 0.35 -6.32
CA GLY A 60 -2.06 0.18 -5.58
C GLY A 60 -0.83 0.11 -6.46
N SER A 61 0.27 0.60 -5.92
CA SER A 61 1.51 0.78 -6.65
C SER A 61 2.72 0.28 -5.86
N GLN A 62 3.81 0.03 -6.58
CA GLN A 62 5.11 -0.31 -6.03
C GLN A 62 6.10 0.78 -6.43
N ILE A 63 6.95 1.17 -5.50
CA ILE A 63 8.03 2.11 -5.77
C ILE A 63 9.37 1.60 -5.23
N ASP A 64 10.47 1.98 -5.89
CA ASP A 64 11.83 1.67 -5.45
C ASP A 64 12.71 2.93 -5.49
N ARG A 65 13.10 3.39 -4.31
CA ARG A 65 14.14 4.39 -4.05
C ARG A 65 15.17 3.84 -3.05
N ARG A 66 15.48 2.54 -3.16
CA ARG A 66 16.33 1.78 -2.25
C ARG A 66 15.88 1.96 -0.80
N CYS A 67 16.81 2.25 0.12
CA CYS A 67 16.50 2.47 1.54
C CYS A 67 15.50 3.62 1.78
N GLY A 68 15.29 4.50 0.78
CA GLY A 68 14.33 5.59 0.85
C GLY A 68 12.92 5.25 0.36
N SER A 69 12.63 4.01 -0.05
CA SER A 69 11.35 3.65 -0.70
C SER A 69 10.14 3.88 0.20
N GLY A 70 10.20 3.49 1.48
CA GLY A 70 9.08 3.69 2.39
C GLY A 70 8.76 5.17 2.62
N LEU A 71 9.79 6.01 2.76
CA LEU A 71 9.59 7.46 2.86
C LEU A 71 9.09 8.05 1.54
N GLN A 72 9.59 7.57 0.39
CA GLN A 72 9.10 8.00 -0.91
C GLN A 72 7.59 7.70 -1.07
N ALA A 73 7.09 6.59 -0.54
CA ALA A 73 5.66 6.24 -0.63
C ALA A 73 4.80 7.25 0.12
N VAL A 74 5.26 7.66 1.31
CA VAL A 74 4.62 8.70 2.11
C VAL A 74 4.65 10.05 1.39
N LEU A 75 5.76 10.39 0.73
CA LEU A 75 5.87 11.63 -0.04
C LEU A 75 4.92 11.63 -1.26
N ASP A 76 4.81 10.50 -1.96
CA ASP A 76 3.92 10.35 -3.11
C ASP A 76 2.45 10.44 -2.70
N ALA A 77 2.06 9.76 -1.60
CA ALA A 77 0.74 9.87 -1.00
C ALA A 77 0.41 11.33 -0.60
N ALA A 78 1.34 12.01 0.07
CA ALA A 78 1.17 13.42 0.44
C ALA A 78 1.02 14.32 -0.80
N MET A 79 1.72 14.03 -1.90
CA MET A 79 1.54 14.75 -3.16
C MET A 79 0.16 14.51 -3.75
N GLN A 80 -0.30 13.25 -3.84
CA GLN A 80 -1.64 12.91 -4.34
C GLN A 80 -2.75 13.61 -3.55
N ILE A 81 -2.65 13.61 -2.22
CA ILE A 81 -3.61 14.29 -1.34
C ILE A 81 -3.59 15.81 -1.58
N ARG A 82 -2.39 16.40 -1.66
CA ARG A 82 -2.25 17.85 -1.88
C ARG A 82 -2.74 18.31 -3.25
N THR A 83 -2.69 17.45 -4.27
CA THR A 83 -3.17 17.77 -5.61
C THR A 83 -4.64 17.42 -5.83
N GLY A 84 -5.31 16.81 -4.83
CA GLY A 84 -6.69 16.34 -4.94
C GLY A 84 -6.86 15.10 -5.82
N PHE A 85 -5.78 14.37 -6.08
CA PHE A 85 -5.84 13.10 -6.83
C PHE A 85 -6.41 11.96 -5.97
N SER A 86 -6.18 12.02 -4.66
CA SER A 86 -6.69 11.07 -3.67
C SER A 86 -7.09 11.80 -2.40
N GLU A 87 -8.05 11.27 -1.65
CA GLU A 87 -8.42 11.75 -0.32
C GLU A 87 -7.79 10.90 0.78
N VAL A 88 -7.67 9.59 0.58
CA VAL A 88 -7.11 8.65 1.56
C VAL A 88 -6.17 7.67 0.88
N VAL A 89 -4.94 7.61 1.37
CA VAL A 89 -3.90 6.71 0.86
C VAL A 89 -3.24 5.98 2.03
N ILE A 90 -3.02 4.68 1.88
CA ILE A 90 -2.17 3.90 2.78
C ILE A 90 -0.78 3.84 2.16
N ALA A 91 0.23 4.36 2.87
CA ALA A 91 1.60 4.44 2.36
C ALA A 91 2.61 3.80 3.31
N GLY A 92 3.60 3.08 2.76
CA GLY A 92 4.61 2.39 3.56
C GLY A 92 5.63 1.63 2.71
N GLY A 93 6.19 0.55 3.26
CA GLY A 93 7.12 -0.37 2.58
C GLY A 93 7.50 -1.55 3.45
#